data_AF-A0AAJ0DM61-F1
#
_entry.id   AF-A0AAJ0DM61-F1
#
_cell.length_a   1.000
_cell.length_b   1.000
_cell.length_c   1.000
_cell.angle_alpha   90.00
_cell.angle_beta   90.00
_cell.angle_gamma   90.00
#
_symmetry.space_group_name_H-M   'P 1'
#
loop_
_entity.id
_entity.type
_entity.pdbx_description
1 polymer ?
#
loop_
_entity_poly.entity_id
_entity_poly.type
_entity_poly.pdbx_seq_one_letter_code
_entity_poly.pdbx_strand_id
1 'polypeptide(L)'
;MLIPTPIQGLMHVNLPLALRPTASRLCVPRRVQQVQLVPLTSPIFYFTARKIWPIVCRSPSSLLCGLAHLAAQGLSGFSRGILSFIFFRSLVLIPSKMMNKPTSSHQIKYLAVVASLVFIWLVWRLDLHSEVAEHARKITHPNSTPYDGLAKAGNSEVLPSAKAVEYCDHFRLKPANTELVRKRKVYDLLLINTEVEMLEVRLGQMAPYVDYFVILESALTFTDNQKPLYIKENWDLFKPWHHKMILREMDLEALKESSTWDREAKSRNAMYEQVIPTLEGEQQASIDDILIVSDVDEIPKPEVLRALRNCEIPPRVSIHSKIYYYSYQWLSRNDWNHPQATVYRGVDTVLPHDLRHNANDHHFNQGGWHCSYCFSTVEEMAQKINSFSHAELNKPEFKDPDWIVSVARRGHDIFGRGESNFDRIEENHDVPDYVKKNSDKFKYLLDRDPLNANFRDYTPKATSTPAA
;
A
#
# COMPACT_ATOMS: atom_id res chain seq x y z
N MET A 1 22.13 -61.98 -15.06
CA MET A 1 23.26 -62.90 -15.34
C MET A 1 23.91 -62.42 -16.63
N LEU A 2 25.25 -62.40 -16.66
CA LEU A 2 26.15 -61.97 -17.76
C LEU A 2 26.58 -60.48 -17.79
N ILE A 3 27.72 -60.27 -17.12
CA ILE A 3 28.83 -59.37 -17.46
C ILE A 3 29.72 -60.15 -18.46
N PRO A 4 30.45 -59.54 -19.43
CA PRO A 4 31.82 -59.03 -19.17
C PRO A 4 32.17 -57.64 -19.76
N THR A 5 33.12 -57.02 -19.05
CA THR A 5 33.91 -55.78 -19.13
C THR A 5 34.98 -55.74 -20.27
N PRO A 6 36.00 -54.83 -20.28
CA PRO A 6 36.04 -53.35 -20.36
C PRO A 6 37.12 -52.81 -21.34
N ILE A 7 37.21 -51.48 -21.58
CA ILE A 7 38.42 -50.78 -22.08
C ILE A 7 38.66 -49.46 -21.30
N GLN A 8 39.95 -49.14 -21.13
CA GLN A 8 40.66 -48.25 -20.21
C GLN A 8 40.69 -46.74 -20.56
N GLY A 9 41.11 -45.92 -19.57
CA GLY A 9 41.80 -44.61 -19.78
C GLY A 9 41.39 -43.52 -18.77
N LEU A 10 41.81 -43.50 -17.49
CA LEU A 10 43.05 -42.92 -16.92
C LEU A 10 43.31 -41.42 -17.22
N MET A 11 43.03 -40.55 -16.24
CA MET A 11 43.98 -39.56 -15.68
C MET A 11 43.36 -38.86 -14.45
N HIS A 12 43.84 -39.23 -13.26
CA HIS A 12 43.71 -38.48 -12.01
C HIS A 12 45.11 -38.39 -11.38
N VAL A 13 45.53 -37.18 -11.01
CA VAL A 13 46.75 -36.93 -10.23
C VAL A 13 46.33 -36.50 -8.81
N ASN A 14 46.84 -37.26 -7.84
CA ASN A 14 46.84 -37.11 -6.38
C ASN A 14 47.86 -36.02 -5.97
N LEU A 15 47.76 -35.17 -4.92
CA LEU A 15 47.65 -35.27 -3.43
C LEU A 15 48.28 -33.92 -2.91
N PRO A 16 48.45 -33.57 -1.59
CA PRO A 16 47.94 -34.11 -0.32
C PRO A 16 47.48 -33.06 0.74
N LEU A 17 47.06 -33.61 1.89
CA LEU A 17 46.71 -33.00 3.17
C LEU A 17 47.90 -32.43 4.00
N ALA A 18 47.53 -31.45 4.84
CA ALA A 18 47.95 -31.16 6.23
C ALA A 18 49.34 -30.54 6.55
N LEU A 19 49.33 -29.41 7.28
CA LEU A 19 49.88 -29.25 8.65
C LEU A 19 49.83 -27.77 9.13
N ARG A 20 49.49 -27.56 10.41
CA ARG A 20 49.70 -26.30 11.17
C ARG A 20 51.18 -26.13 11.55
N PRO A 21 51.60 -24.89 11.87
CA PRO A 21 52.24 -24.69 13.18
C PRO A 21 51.82 -23.41 13.93
N THR A 22 52.21 -23.40 15.20
CA THR A 22 51.84 -22.53 16.32
C THR A 22 52.82 -21.35 16.58
N ALA A 23 52.25 -20.20 16.98
CA ALA A 23 52.61 -19.25 18.05
C ALA A 23 54.06 -18.84 18.39
N SER A 24 54.31 -17.51 18.46
CA SER A 24 54.92 -16.72 19.59
C SER A 24 55.16 -15.25 19.13
N ARG A 25 54.51 -14.19 19.65
CA ARG A 25 54.60 -13.41 20.93
C ARG A 25 55.91 -12.63 21.18
N LEU A 26 55.78 -11.29 21.31
CA LEU A 26 56.49 -10.35 22.23
C LEU A 26 55.86 -8.92 22.08
N CYS A 27 54.98 -8.44 22.99
CA CYS A 27 55.17 -7.53 24.17
C CYS A 27 55.44 -6.04 23.81
N VAL A 28 54.54 -5.03 23.96
CA VAL A 28 53.92 -4.32 25.14
C VAL A 28 54.81 -3.15 25.68
N PRO A 29 54.33 -1.90 25.96
CA PRO A 29 53.43 -1.49 27.09
C PRO A 29 52.28 -0.52 26.72
N ARG A 30 51.01 -0.74 27.12
CA ARG A 30 50.30 -0.56 28.42
C ARG A 30 50.31 0.87 29.02
N ARG A 31 49.14 1.54 28.98
CA ARG A 31 48.56 2.28 30.12
C ARG A 31 47.02 2.23 30.13
N VAL A 32 46.53 1.57 31.18
CA VAL A 32 45.38 1.85 32.08
C VAL A 32 43.95 1.94 31.51
N GLN A 33 43.13 1.03 32.05
CA GLN A 33 41.67 0.90 31.96
C GLN A 33 40.92 2.06 32.63
N GLN A 34 39.80 2.46 32.02
CA GLN A 34 38.60 2.83 32.78
C GLN A 34 37.38 2.17 32.13
N VAL A 35 36.68 1.39 32.96
CA VAL A 35 35.37 0.82 32.73
C VAL A 35 34.34 1.94 32.90
N GLN A 36 33.42 2.12 31.97
CA GLN A 36 32.15 2.81 32.25
C GLN A 36 31.02 2.24 31.40
N LEU A 37 29.91 1.96 32.11
CA LEU A 37 28.66 1.42 31.61
C LEU A 37 27.98 2.36 30.61
N VAL A 38 27.28 1.74 29.65
CA VAL A 38 26.33 2.36 28.73
C VAL A 38 25.07 2.79 29.47
N PRO A 39 24.59 4.04 29.31
CA PRO A 39 23.18 4.36 29.46
C PRO A 39 22.54 4.59 28.09
N LEU A 40 21.43 3.88 27.86
CA LEU A 40 20.39 4.27 26.91
C LEU A 40 19.84 5.66 27.28
N THR A 41 19.80 6.59 26.31
CA THR A 41 18.69 7.51 25.95
C THR A 41 19.22 8.77 25.24
N SER A 42 18.51 9.16 24.17
CA SER A 42 18.80 10.17 23.14
C SER A 42 19.19 11.57 23.62
N PRO A 43 19.93 12.32 22.79
CA PRO A 43 19.43 13.64 22.36
C PRO A 43 19.90 14.06 20.95
N ILE A 44 18.99 14.21 19.99
CA ILE A 44 19.23 15.09 18.82
C ILE A 44 17.94 15.83 18.48
N PHE A 45 17.85 17.07 18.94
CA PHE A 45 17.21 18.19 18.24
C PHE A 45 17.83 19.48 18.80
N TYR A 46 18.83 20.01 18.09
CA TYR A 46 19.33 21.37 18.30
C TYR A 46 19.87 21.91 16.98
N PHE A 47 19.53 23.18 16.69
CA PHE A 47 19.87 24.05 15.53
C PHE A 47 18.98 23.86 14.29
N THR A 48 18.39 24.90 13.66
CA THR A 48 18.61 26.37 13.68
C THR A 48 17.30 27.11 13.35
N ALA A 49 16.90 28.09 14.17
CA ALA A 49 16.07 29.21 13.72
C ALA A 49 16.69 30.48 14.33
N ARG A 50 17.32 31.32 13.50
CA ARG A 50 17.93 32.58 13.93
C ARG A 50 17.44 33.71 13.05
N LYS A 51 16.92 34.74 13.73
CA LYS A 51 16.60 36.12 13.32
C LYS A 51 15.18 36.35 12.77
N ILE A 52 14.31 36.87 13.62
CA ILE A 52 13.77 38.26 13.59
C ILE A 52 13.16 38.59 14.99
N TRP A 53 13.71 39.61 15.67
CA TRP A 53 13.19 40.42 16.82
C TRP A 53 12.89 39.80 18.22
N PRO A 54 12.85 40.61 19.32
CA PRO A 54 13.38 40.22 20.62
C PRO A 54 12.28 40.16 21.70
N ILE A 55 12.01 38.97 22.24
CA ILE A 55 11.34 38.85 23.54
C ILE A 55 12.19 37.93 24.40
N VAL A 56 12.81 38.50 25.43
CA VAL A 56 13.54 37.77 26.46
C VAL A 56 12.52 37.16 27.41
N CYS A 57 12.36 35.84 27.40
CA CYS A 57 11.59 35.10 28.40
C CYS A 57 12.53 34.47 29.44
N ARG A 58 12.49 34.95 30.68
CA ARG A 58 13.18 34.36 31.85
C ARG A 58 12.19 33.49 32.64
N SER A 59 12.17 32.17 32.44
CA SER A 59 11.55 31.14 33.32
C SER A 59 11.60 29.74 32.67
N PRO A 60 11.65 28.59 33.42
CA PRO A 60 11.77 27.22 32.87
C PRO A 60 10.52 26.68 32.14
N SER A 61 9.54 27.50 31.80
CA SER A 61 8.27 27.10 31.17
C SER A 61 8.35 26.99 29.63
N SER A 62 9.54 26.96 29.04
CA SER A 62 9.78 27.21 27.62
C SER A 62 9.30 26.12 26.65
N LEU A 63 9.09 24.88 27.11
CA LEU A 63 8.61 23.79 26.23
C LEU A 63 7.10 23.88 25.94
N LEU A 64 6.31 24.27 26.95
CA LEU A 64 4.85 24.37 26.86
C LEU A 64 4.42 25.61 26.05
N CYS A 65 5.18 26.70 26.14
CA CYS A 65 4.90 27.93 25.39
C CYS A 65 5.17 27.74 23.87
N GLY A 66 6.21 26.96 23.52
CA GLY A 66 6.51 26.63 22.11
C GLY A 66 5.48 25.72 21.45
N LEU A 67 5.02 24.68 22.17
CA LEU A 67 4.00 23.75 21.68
C LEU A 67 2.61 24.42 21.56
N ALA A 68 2.25 25.30 22.49
CA ALA A 68 1.00 26.06 22.42
C ALA A 68 0.99 27.07 21.27
N HIS A 69 2.16 27.65 20.93
CA HIS A 69 2.26 28.60 19.82
C HIS A 69 2.20 27.90 18.45
N LEU A 70 2.78 26.69 18.33
CA LEU A 70 2.64 25.84 17.14
C LEU A 70 1.19 25.34 16.96
N ALA A 71 0.51 24.95 18.03
CA ALA A 71 -0.91 24.55 17.99
C ALA A 71 -1.85 25.72 17.63
N ALA A 72 -1.55 26.94 18.08
CA ALA A 72 -2.34 28.13 17.76
C ALA A 72 -2.16 28.63 16.31
N GLN A 73 -1.09 28.22 15.61
CA GLN A 73 -0.86 28.60 14.22
C GLN A 73 -1.66 27.77 13.20
N GLY A 74 -2.17 26.60 13.59
CA GLY A 74 -2.94 25.69 12.72
C GLY A 74 -4.48 25.76 12.83
N LEU A 75 -5.04 26.61 13.69
CA LEU A 75 -6.48 26.68 13.95
C LEU A 75 -7.13 27.90 13.26
N SER A 76 -8.30 27.72 12.64
CA SER A 76 -9.09 28.81 12.07
C SER A 76 -9.59 29.77 13.17
N GLY A 77 -9.93 31.01 12.78
CA GLY A 77 -10.11 32.14 13.72
C GLY A 77 -11.12 31.92 14.87
N PHE A 78 -12.04 30.96 14.75
CA PHE A 78 -13.05 30.65 15.77
C PHE A 78 -12.49 29.75 16.88
N SER A 79 -11.66 28.76 16.56
CA SER A 79 -11.04 27.83 17.52
C SER A 79 -9.85 28.44 18.26
N ARG A 80 -9.21 29.47 17.69
CA ARG A 80 -8.20 30.31 18.37
C ARG A 80 -8.74 31.00 19.62
N GLY A 81 -9.98 31.50 19.58
CA GLY A 81 -10.59 32.23 20.70
C GLY A 81 -10.90 31.32 21.89
N ILE A 82 -11.44 30.13 21.63
CA ILE A 82 -11.92 29.22 22.67
C ILE A 82 -10.76 28.55 23.42
N LEU A 83 -9.73 28.06 22.71
CA LEU A 83 -8.57 27.44 23.37
C LEU A 83 -7.77 28.45 24.20
N SER A 84 -7.60 29.69 23.71
CA SER A 84 -6.90 30.73 24.46
C SER A 84 -7.66 31.14 25.72
N PHE A 85 -8.99 31.17 25.66
CA PHE A 85 -9.85 31.49 26.81
C PHE A 85 -9.86 30.38 27.87
N ILE A 86 -9.87 29.11 27.46
CA ILE A 86 -9.86 27.96 28.38
C ILE A 86 -8.49 27.81 29.05
N PHE A 87 -7.38 28.02 28.33
CA PHE A 87 -6.03 27.96 28.92
C PHE A 87 -5.79 29.10 29.91
N PHE A 88 -6.25 30.32 29.61
CA PHE A 88 -6.10 31.46 30.54
C PHE A 88 -6.98 31.34 31.79
N ARG A 89 -8.22 30.82 31.68
CA ARG A 89 -9.06 30.63 32.88
C ARG A 89 -8.67 29.44 33.74
N SER A 90 -8.11 28.38 33.16
CA SER A 90 -7.67 27.19 33.91
C SER A 90 -6.39 27.44 34.71
N LEU A 91 -5.56 28.41 34.32
CA LEU A 91 -4.40 28.84 35.11
C LEU A 91 -4.73 29.85 36.23
N VAL A 92 -5.93 30.45 36.23
CA VAL A 92 -6.29 31.55 37.15
C VAL A 92 -7.07 31.08 38.38
N LEU A 93 -7.40 29.79 38.50
CA LEU A 93 -8.10 29.22 39.66
C LEU A 93 -7.21 28.36 40.57
N ILE A 94 -5.96 28.78 40.80
CA ILE A 94 -5.15 28.27 41.90
C ILE A 94 -5.14 29.34 43.01
N PRO A 95 -5.70 29.07 44.21
CA PRO A 95 -5.66 30.01 45.32
C PRO A 95 -4.21 30.37 45.63
N SER A 96 -3.89 31.68 45.68
CA SER A 96 -2.56 32.25 45.89
C SER A 96 -1.91 31.93 47.25
N LYS A 97 -2.47 31.01 48.04
CA LYS A 97 -2.02 30.62 49.38
C LYS A 97 -1.38 29.23 49.48
N MET A 98 -1.08 28.55 48.37
CA MET A 98 -0.40 27.24 48.36
C MET A 98 0.93 27.19 47.60
N MET A 99 1.64 28.30 47.43
CA MET A 99 3.00 28.30 46.84
C MET A 99 4.09 28.52 47.90
N ASN A 100 4.19 27.63 48.88
CA ASN A 100 5.33 27.62 49.79
C ASN A 100 5.75 26.20 50.26
N LYS A 101 5.65 25.21 49.36
CA LYS A 101 6.37 23.93 49.53
C LYS A 101 7.00 23.52 48.21
N PRO A 102 8.25 23.02 48.21
CA PRO A 102 8.88 22.49 46.99
C PRO A 102 8.06 21.30 46.51
N THR A 103 7.41 21.45 45.35
CA THR A 103 6.68 20.39 44.69
C THR A 103 7.67 19.30 44.28
N SER A 104 7.50 18.10 44.83
CA SER A 104 8.34 16.95 44.52
C SER A 104 8.26 16.63 43.01
N SER A 105 9.37 16.15 42.44
CA SER A 105 9.46 15.74 41.01
C SER A 105 8.32 14.80 40.59
N HIS A 106 7.78 14.00 41.52
CA HIS A 106 6.65 13.11 41.26
C HIS A 106 5.33 13.86 41.03
N GLN A 107 5.09 15.00 41.70
CA GLN A 107 3.87 15.78 41.48
C GLN A 107 3.87 16.47 40.12
N ILE A 108 5.03 16.92 39.64
CA ILE A 108 5.16 17.51 38.28
C ILE A 108 4.92 16.43 37.21
N LYS A 109 5.49 15.23 37.39
CA LYS A 109 5.25 14.10 36.49
C LYS A 109 3.78 13.68 36.47
N TYR A 110 3.13 13.62 37.64
CA TYR A 110 1.71 13.29 37.73
C TYR A 110 0.84 14.33 37.02
N LEU A 111 1.11 15.63 37.22
CA LEU A 111 0.39 16.70 36.55
C LEU A 111 0.56 16.65 35.02
N ALA A 112 1.77 16.34 34.54
CA ALA A 112 2.04 16.17 33.11
C ALA A 112 1.30 14.96 32.52
N VAL A 113 1.26 13.82 33.22
CA VAL A 113 0.49 12.63 32.79
C VAL A 113 -0.99 12.94 32.74
N VAL A 114 -1.55 13.58 33.77
CA VAL A 114 -2.96 13.98 33.79
C VAL A 114 -3.28 14.97 32.68
N ALA A 115 -2.42 15.96 32.44
CA ALA A 115 -2.60 16.91 31.33
C ALA A 115 -2.55 16.22 29.97
N SER A 116 -1.66 15.26 29.76
CA SER A 116 -1.59 14.46 28.53
C SER A 116 -2.84 13.60 28.34
N LEU A 117 -3.35 12.98 29.40
CA LEU A 117 -4.58 12.18 29.35
C LEU A 117 -5.81 13.04 29.04
N VAL A 118 -5.90 14.23 29.65
CA VAL A 118 -6.97 15.20 29.35
C VAL A 118 -6.85 15.71 27.92
N PHE A 119 -5.65 15.98 27.42
CA PHE A 119 -5.43 16.39 26.03
C PHE A 119 -5.83 15.29 25.03
N ILE A 120 -5.41 14.05 25.27
CA ILE A 120 -5.80 12.88 24.45
C ILE A 120 -7.33 12.72 24.47
N TRP A 121 -7.94 12.80 25.64
CA TRP A 121 -9.40 12.74 25.79
C TRP A 121 -10.10 13.86 25.03
N LEU A 122 -9.58 15.10 25.08
CA LEU A 122 -10.16 16.25 24.41
C LEU A 122 -10.03 16.14 22.87
N VAL A 123 -8.90 15.66 22.37
CA VAL A 123 -8.66 15.38 20.94
C VAL A 123 -9.63 14.32 20.43
N TRP A 124 -9.87 13.25 21.21
CA TRP A 124 -10.86 12.23 20.88
C TRP A 124 -12.31 12.74 20.98
N ARG A 125 -12.63 13.52 22.02
CA ARG A 125 -13.99 14.02 22.28
C ARG A 125 -14.47 15.05 21.26
N LEU A 126 -13.54 15.82 20.69
CA LEU A 126 -13.81 16.86 19.70
C LEU A 126 -13.56 16.39 18.27
N ASP A 127 -13.31 15.09 18.08
CA ASP A 127 -13.02 14.48 16.77
C ASP A 127 -11.81 15.07 16.01
N LEU A 128 -10.96 15.82 16.72
CA LEU A 128 -9.74 16.45 16.16
C LEU A 128 -8.64 15.43 15.81
N HIS A 129 -8.82 14.16 16.16
CA HIS A 129 -7.83 13.11 15.91
C HIS A 129 -7.68 12.79 14.42
N SER A 130 -8.77 12.87 13.65
CA SER A 130 -8.77 12.71 12.19
C SER A 130 -7.99 13.85 11.51
N GLU A 131 -8.26 15.10 11.90
CA GLU A 131 -7.51 16.28 11.42
C GLU A 131 -6.03 16.21 11.80
N VAL A 132 -5.70 15.80 13.03
CA VAL A 132 -4.31 15.64 13.48
C VAL A 132 -3.60 14.50 12.74
N ALA A 133 -4.30 13.39 12.46
CA ALA A 133 -3.75 12.30 11.65
C ALA A 133 -3.52 12.73 10.20
N GLU A 134 -4.43 13.51 9.61
CA GLU A 134 -4.28 14.07 8.27
C GLU A 134 -3.13 15.09 8.20
N HIS A 135 -3.00 15.96 9.21
CA HIS A 135 -1.90 16.92 9.29
C HIS A 135 -0.56 16.23 9.54
N ALA A 136 -0.53 15.20 10.40
CA ALA A 136 0.64 14.36 10.59
C ALA A 136 1.02 13.64 9.29
N ARG A 137 0.05 13.11 8.53
CA ARG A 137 0.27 12.50 7.21
C ARG A 137 0.81 13.52 6.20
N LYS A 138 0.33 14.76 6.21
CA LYS A 138 0.87 15.86 5.39
C LYS A 138 2.28 16.28 5.80
N ILE A 139 2.62 16.19 7.08
CA ILE A 139 3.97 16.48 7.60
C ILE A 139 4.94 15.33 7.30
N THR A 140 4.51 14.07 7.39
CA THR A 140 5.34 12.90 7.08
C THR A 140 5.41 12.60 5.58
N HIS A 141 4.43 13.05 4.79
CA HIS A 141 4.35 12.90 3.34
C HIS A 141 3.98 14.25 2.68
N PRO A 142 4.90 15.24 2.66
CA PRO A 142 4.62 16.59 2.19
C PRO A 142 4.28 16.71 0.69
N ASN A 143 4.36 15.61 -0.08
CA ASN A 143 4.13 15.57 -1.53
C ASN A 143 3.02 14.60 -1.96
N SER A 144 2.01 14.33 -1.11
CA SER A 144 0.74 13.79 -1.63
C SER A 144 0.05 14.89 -2.45
N THR A 145 0.42 15.02 -3.71
CA THR A 145 -0.29 15.87 -4.67
C THR A 145 -1.74 15.42 -4.71
N PRO A 146 -2.71 16.28 -4.35
CA PRO A 146 -4.12 15.94 -4.46
C PRO A 146 -4.41 15.59 -5.93
N TYR A 147 -5.03 14.43 -6.17
CA TYR A 147 -5.53 14.09 -7.50
C TYR A 147 -6.55 15.15 -7.96
N ASP A 148 -6.20 16.02 -8.89
CA ASP A 148 -7.05 17.11 -9.36
C ASP A 148 -7.96 16.70 -10.54
N GLY A 149 -8.09 15.40 -10.83
CA GLY A 149 -8.98 14.86 -11.86
C GLY A 149 -8.64 15.29 -13.30
N LEU A 150 -7.63 16.13 -13.45
CA LEU A 150 -7.10 16.70 -14.67
C LEU A 150 -5.63 16.94 -14.40
N ALA A 151 -4.83 15.87 -14.38
CA ALA A 151 -3.38 16.02 -14.43
C ALA A 151 -3.07 16.79 -15.72
N LYS A 152 -2.90 18.11 -15.60
CA LYS A 152 -2.39 18.94 -16.68
C LYS A 152 -1.10 18.27 -17.12
N ALA A 153 -1.05 17.85 -18.39
CA ALA A 153 0.15 17.39 -19.05
C ALA A 153 1.29 18.36 -18.72
N GLY A 154 2.21 17.98 -17.84
CA GLY A 154 3.30 18.86 -17.42
C GLY A 154 3.89 18.65 -16.03
N ASN A 155 3.17 18.12 -15.05
CA ASN A 155 3.80 17.71 -13.78
C ASN A 155 4.41 16.32 -13.97
N SER A 156 5.63 16.29 -14.49
CA SER A 156 6.39 15.05 -14.62
C SER A 156 6.53 14.42 -13.23
N GLU A 157 6.08 13.18 -13.06
CA GLU A 157 6.36 12.37 -11.86
C GLU A 157 7.87 12.07 -11.71
N VAL A 158 8.72 12.65 -12.57
CA VAL A 158 10.18 12.71 -12.46
C VAL A 158 10.59 13.79 -11.45
N LEU A 159 11.23 13.35 -10.37
CA LEU A 159 11.73 14.21 -9.31
C LEU A 159 13.05 14.88 -9.72
N PRO A 160 13.27 16.17 -9.35
CA PRO A 160 14.60 16.78 -9.41
C PRO A 160 15.61 15.97 -8.58
N SER A 161 16.86 15.89 -9.02
CA SER A 161 17.88 15.00 -8.42
C SER A 161 18.01 15.14 -6.91
N ALA A 162 17.98 16.37 -6.37
CA ALA A 162 18.04 16.60 -4.93
C ALA A 162 16.84 16.01 -4.16
N LYS A 163 15.63 16.11 -4.73
CA LYS A 163 14.42 15.50 -4.14
C LYS A 163 14.40 13.99 -4.33
N ALA A 164 14.92 13.48 -5.44
CA ALA A 164 15.00 12.05 -5.70
C ALA A 164 15.88 11.32 -4.66
N VAL A 165 17.00 11.94 -4.24
CA VAL A 165 17.86 11.39 -3.17
C VAL A 165 17.07 11.16 -1.89
N GLU A 166 16.42 12.20 -1.36
CA GLU A 166 15.63 12.11 -0.13
C GLU A 166 14.46 11.12 -0.27
N TYR A 167 13.78 11.16 -1.42
CA TYR A 167 12.62 10.32 -1.68
C TYR A 167 12.98 8.83 -1.76
N CYS A 168 14.06 8.49 -2.45
CA CYS A 168 14.50 7.10 -2.57
C CYS A 168 15.12 6.57 -1.27
N ASP A 169 15.81 7.42 -0.50
CA ASP A 169 16.38 7.04 0.79
C ASP A 169 15.28 6.64 1.81
N HIS A 170 14.11 7.28 1.77
CA HIS A 170 12.94 6.86 2.56
C HIS A 170 12.58 5.39 2.34
N PHE A 171 12.73 4.90 1.11
CA PHE A 171 12.51 3.51 0.73
C PHE A 171 13.77 2.66 0.78
N ARG A 172 14.90 3.17 1.28
CA ARG A 172 16.22 2.49 1.30
C ARG A 172 16.70 2.11 -0.10
N LEU A 173 16.38 2.94 -1.08
CA LEU A 173 16.80 2.80 -2.47
C LEU A 173 17.71 3.97 -2.86
N LYS A 174 18.51 3.78 -3.90
CA LYS A 174 19.28 4.87 -4.50
C LYS A 174 18.45 5.59 -5.55
N PRO A 175 18.65 6.89 -5.78
CA PRO A 175 18.03 7.58 -6.91
C PRO A 175 18.56 7.01 -8.22
N ALA A 176 17.68 6.79 -9.19
CA ALA A 176 18.07 6.38 -10.53
C ALA A 176 18.69 7.55 -11.31
N ASN A 177 19.47 7.21 -12.33
CA ASN A 177 20.08 8.18 -13.23
C ASN A 177 19.01 9.09 -13.85
N THR A 178 19.22 10.42 -13.83
CA THR A 178 18.22 11.39 -14.30
C THR A 178 17.86 11.25 -15.78
N GLU A 179 18.81 10.87 -16.64
CA GLU A 179 18.52 10.61 -18.06
C GLU A 179 17.69 9.34 -18.25
N LEU A 180 17.91 8.33 -17.40
CA LEU A 180 17.10 7.13 -17.38
C LEU A 180 15.66 7.45 -16.95
N VAL A 181 15.50 8.14 -15.82
CA VAL A 181 14.20 8.46 -15.22
C VAL A 181 13.33 9.29 -16.18
N ARG A 182 13.93 10.18 -16.98
CA ARG A 182 13.22 10.99 -18.00
C ARG A 182 12.59 10.17 -19.12
N LYS A 183 13.15 8.99 -19.42
CA LYS A 183 12.73 8.12 -20.53
C LYS A 183 12.02 6.86 -20.04
N ARG A 184 12.26 6.48 -18.79
CA ARG A 184 11.68 5.31 -18.14
C ARG A 184 10.16 5.44 -18.12
N LYS A 185 9.51 4.46 -18.70
CA LYS A 185 8.06 4.29 -18.65
C LYS A 185 7.65 3.32 -17.56
N VAL A 186 6.43 3.48 -17.09
CA VAL A 186 5.77 2.58 -16.14
C VAL A 186 4.58 1.94 -16.86
N TYR A 187 4.65 0.62 -17.00
CA TYR A 187 3.59 -0.22 -17.55
C TYR A 187 2.91 -0.97 -16.42
N ASP A 188 1.59 -0.97 -16.44
CA ASP A 188 0.76 -1.69 -15.49
C ASP A 188 0.05 -2.85 -16.19
N LEU A 189 0.47 -4.08 -15.91
CA LEU A 189 0.01 -5.31 -16.57
C LEU A 189 -1.02 -6.00 -15.68
N LEU A 190 -2.23 -6.16 -16.22
CA LEU A 190 -3.34 -6.78 -15.50
C LEU A 190 -4.21 -7.67 -16.39
N LEU A 191 -4.79 -8.68 -15.73
CA LEU A 191 -5.86 -9.51 -16.27
C LEU A 191 -7.19 -9.03 -15.71
N ILE A 192 -8.27 -9.23 -16.45
CA ILE A 192 -9.59 -8.80 -16.00
C ILE A 192 -10.70 -9.83 -16.26
N ASN A 193 -11.62 -9.89 -15.30
CA ASN A 193 -12.88 -10.60 -15.41
C ASN A 193 -14.06 -9.62 -15.26
N THR A 194 -14.92 -9.80 -14.26
CA THR A 194 -16.12 -8.98 -14.03
C THR A 194 -15.83 -7.65 -13.34
N GLU A 195 -14.59 -7.39 -12.92
CA GLU A 195 -14.17 -6.27 -12.08
C GLU A 195 -14.12 -4.90 -12.80
N VAL A 196 -15.12 -4.55 -13.62
CA VAL A 196 -15.16 -3.32 -14.46
C VAL A 196 -15.05 -2.05 -13.61
N GLU A 197 -15.81 -1.95 -12.51
CA GLU A 197 -15.77 -0.76 -11.64
C GLU A 197 -14.44 -0.66 -10.88
N MET A 198 -13.82 -1.79 -10.51
CA MET A 198 -12.50 -1.76 -9.88
C MET A 198 -11.40 -1.37 -10.88
N LEU A 199 -11.52 -1.72 -12.16
CA LEU A 199 -10.63 -1.20 -13.19
C LEU A 199 -10.78 0.32 -13.31
N GLU A 200 -11.99 0.86 -13.26
CA GLU A 200 -12.18 2.31 -13.25
C GLU A 200 -11.49 2.97 -12.05
N VAL A 201 -11.65 2.41 -10.85
CA VAL A 201 -10.96 2.90 -9.66
C VAL A 201 -9.44 2.87 -9.84
N ARG A 202 -8.91 1.77 -10.39
CA ARG A 202 -7.48 1.59 -10.66
C ARG A 202 -6.96 2.62 -11.66
N LEU A 203 -7.59 2.75 -12.83
CA LEU A 203 -7.20 3.71 -13.87
C LEU A 203 -7.29 5.14 -13.34
N GLY A 204 -8.39 5.47 -12.66
CA GLY A 204 -8.59 6.75 -12.02
C GLY A 204 -7.50 7.09 -11.01
N GLN A 205 -7.12 6.14 -10.16
CA GLN A 205 -6.09 6.33 -9.13
C GLN A 205 -4.68 6.42 -9.71
N MET A 206 -4.36 5.60 -10.71
CA MET A 206 -2.97 5.36 -11.17
C MET A 206 -2.59 6.15 -12.42
N ALA A 207 -3.54 6.69 -13.18
CA ALA A 207 -3.28 7.37 -14.46
C ALA A 207 -2.25 8.52 -14.40
N PRO A 208 -2.10 9.29 -13.30
CA PRO A 208 -1.04 10.30 -13.23
C PRO A 208 0.38 9.71 -13.17
N TYR A 209 0.53 8.45 -12.72
CA TYR A 209 1.82 7.82 -12.40
C TYR A 209 2.25 6.75 -13.40
N VAL A 210 1.29 6.19 -14.13
CA VAL A 210 1.46 5.11 -15.12
C VAL A 210 1.43 5.69 -16.52
N ASP A 211 2.32 5.22 -17.39
CA ASP A 211 2.33 5.62 -18.80
C ASP A 211 1.32 4.79 -19.61
N TYR A 212 1.33 3.47 -19.41
CA TYR A 212 0.42 2.56 -20.12
C TYR A 212 -0.17 1.48 -19.21
N PHE A 213 -1.47 1.26 -19.36
CA PHE A 213 -2.19 0.13 -18.77
C PHE A 213 -2.32 -0.97 -19.82
N VAL A 214 -1.58 -2.07 -19.62
CA VAL A 214 -1.61 -3.25 -20.46
C VAL A 214 -2.68 -4.20 -19.91
N ILE A 215 -3.82 -4.22 -20.60
CA ILE A 215 -5.01 -4.96 -20.19
C ILE A 215 -5.17 -6.14 -21.15
N LEU A 216 -4.97 -7.35 -20.64
CA LEU A 216 -5.16 -8.56 -21.41
C LEU A 216 -6.47 -9.23 -20.99
N GLU A 217 -7.43 -9.22 -21.90
CA GLU A 217 -8.77 -9.73 -21.67
C GLU A 217 -8.96 -11.09 -22.35
N SER A 218 -9.49 -12.07 -21.62
CA SER A 218 -9.77 -13.42 -22.12
C SER A 218 -11.27 -13.62 -22.32
N ALA A 219 -11.67 -14.37 -23.36
CA ALA A 219 -13.04 -14.86 -23.54
C ALA A 219 -13.34 -16.14 -22.71
N LEU A 220 -12.36 -16.63 -21.95
CA LEU A 220 -12.48 -17.77 -21.04
C LEU A 220 -12.10 -17.37 -19.61
N THR A 221 -12.79 -17.96 -18.64
CA THR A 221 -12.40 -17.98 -17.22
C THR A 221 -11.30 -19.02 -16.97
N PHE A 222 -10.63 -18.97 -15.81
CA PHE A 222 -9.62 -19.99 -15.45
C PHE A 222 -10.23 -21.40 -15.34
N THR A 223 -11.54 -21.50 -15.12
CA THR A 223 -12.30 -22.76 -15.06
C THR A 223 -12.93 -23.18 -16.40
N ASP A 224 -12.45 -22.64 -17.54
CA ASP A 224 -12.92 -22.94 -18.91
C ASP A 224 -14.31 -22.46 -19.31
N ASN A 225 -14.97 -21.68 -18.47
CA ASN A 225 -16.27 -21.14 -18.83
C ASN A 225 -16.11 -19.96 -19.79
N GLN A 226 -16.93 -19.92 -20.84
CA GLN A 226 -17.02 -18.77 -21.73
C GLN A 226 -17.50 -17.54 -20.98
N LYS A 227 -16.92 -16.38 -21.30
CA LYS A 227 -17.31 -15.09 -20.78
C LYS A 227 -17.26 -14.01 -21.86
N PRO A 228 -18.11 -12.98 -21.77
CA PRO A 228 -17.98 -11.81 -22.63
C PRO A 228 -16.66 -11.07 -22.37
N LEU A 229 -16.30 -10.22 -23.32
CA LEU A 229 -15.22 -9.26 -23.20
C LEU A 229 -15.77 -7.98 -22.52
N TYR A 230 -15.89 -8.04 -21.20
CA TYR A 230 -16.44 -6.98 -20.35
C TYR A 230 -15.87 -5.58 -20.64
N ILE A 231 -14.57 -5.45 -20.91
CA ILE A 231 -13.96 -4.13 -21.18
C ILE A 231 -14.32 -3.63 -22.56
N LYS A 232 -14.38 -4.52 -23.55
CA LYS A 232 -14.86 -4.17 -24.88
C LYS A 232 -16.32 -3.71 -24.88
N GLU A 233 -17.17 -4.37 -24.09
CA GLU A 233 -18.58 -4.01 -23.93
C GLU A 233 -18.79 -2.69 -23.15
N ASN A 234 -17.87 -2.36 -22.25
CA ASN A 234 -17.92 -1.16 -21.41
C ASN A 234 -16.88 -0.09 -21.81
N TRP A 235 -16.40 -0.12 -23.05
CA TRP A 235 -15.25 0.68 -23.51
C TRP A 235 -15.41 2.18 -23.26
N ASP A 236 -16.62 2.70 -23.40
CA ASP A 236 -16.93 4.12 -23.21
C ASP A 236 -16.71 4.61 -21.77
N LEU A 237 -16.81 3.74 -20.76
CA LEU A 237 -16.53 4.09 -19.36
C LEU A 237 -15.09 4.56 -19.18
N PHE A 238 -14.17 4.06 -20.00
CA PHE A 238 -12.73 4.32 -19.88
C PHE A 238 -12.21 5.40 -20.83
N LYS A 239 -13.12 6.12 -21.51
CA LYS A 239 -12.77 7.20 -22.44
C LYS A 239 -11.73 8.20 -21.93
N PRO A 240 -11.73 8.62 -20.65
CA PRO A 240 -10.69 9.52 -20.13
C PRO A 240 -9.26 8.96 -20.23
N TRP A 241 -9.09 7.64 -20.26
CA TRP A 241 -7.79 6.95 -20.20
C TRP A 241 -7.45 6.16 -21.47
N HIS A 242 -8.27 6.18 -22.52
CA HIS A 242 -8.02 5.42 -23.76
C HIS A 242 -6.61 5.62 -24.32
N HIS A 243 -6.07 6.84 -24.27
CA HIS A 243 -4.72 7.16 -24.74
C HIS A 243 -3.59 6.46 -23.96
N LYS A 244 -3.87 5.94 -22.77
CA LYS A 244 -2.96 5.14 -21.94
C LYS A 244 -3.30 3.66 -21.95
N MET A 245 -4.44 3.25 -22.49
CA MET A 245 -4.88 1.86 -22.45
C MET A 245 -4.37 1.08 -23.65
N ILE A 246 -3.75 -0.05 -23.38
CA ILE A 246 -3.36 -1.06 -24.36
C ILE A 246 -4.23 -2.29 -24.08
N LEU A 247 -5.40 -2.33 -24.69
CA LEU A 247 -6.31 -3.47 -24.61
C LEU A 247 -5.93 -4.51 -25.67
N ARG A 248 -5.80 -5.77 -25.25
CA ARG A 248 -5.60 -6.93 -26.12
C ARG A 248 -6.52 -8.06 -25.71
N GLU A 249 -7.04 -8.77 -26.69
CA GLU A 249 -7.70 -10.05 -26.49
C GLU A 249 -6.64 -11.14 -26.42
N MET A 250 -6.75 -12.03 -25.43
CA MET A 250 -5.79 -13.10 -25.20
C MET A 250 -5.93 -14.18 -26.26
N ASP A 251 -4.79 -14.58 -26.84
CA ASP A 251 -4.75 -15.80 -27.64
C ASP A 251 -4.87 -17.03 -26.73
N LEU A 252 -5.98 -17.75 -26.90
CA LEU A 252 -6.36 -18.89 -26.08
C LEU A 252 -5.73 -20.21 -26.53
N GLU A 253 -5.05 -20.24 -27.68
CA GLU A 253 -4.42 -21.46 -28.19
C GLU A 253 -3.41 -22.05 -27.18
N ALA A 254 -2.67 -21.18 -26.49
CA ALA A 254 -1.71 -21.58 -25.45
C ALA A 254 -2.38 -22.16 -24.18
N LEU A 255 -3.67 -21.90 -23.97
CA LEU A 255 -4.43 -22.28 -22.76
C LEU A 255 -5.18 -23.62 -22.88
N LYS A 256 -5.15 -24.27 -24.05
CA LYS A 256 -5.79 -25.57 -24.28
C LYS A 256 -5.27 -26.63 -23.31
N GLU A 257 -6.17 -27.53 -22.89
CA GLU A 257 -5.86 -28.74 -22.08
C GLU A 257 -4.98 -28.47 -20.85
N SER A 258 -5.31 -27.43 -20.08
CA SER A 258 -4.52 -26.97 -18.94
C SER A 258 -5.35 -27.03 -17.65
N SER A 259 -4.72 -27.31 -16.51
CA SER A 259 -5.39 -27.19 -15.20
C SER A 259 -5.77 -25.73 -14.90
N THR A 260 -6.61 -25.49 -13.88
CA THR A 260 -6.97 -24.12 -13.48
C THR A 260 -5.74 -23.27 -13.14
N TRP A 261 -4.79 -23.84 -12.39
CA TRP A 261 -3.53 -23.18 -12.03
C TRP A 261 -2.60 -22.98 -13.22
N ASP A 262 -2.52 -23.94 -14.15
CA ASP A 262 -1.73 -23.78 -15.37
C ASP A 262 -2.28 -22.66 -16.26
N ARG A 263 -3.61 -22.56 -16.37
CA ARG A 263 -4.26 -21.47 -17.09
C ARG A 263 -3.98 -20.12 -16.47
N GLU A 264 -4.03 -20.04 -15.15
CA GLU A 264 -3.70 -18.82 -14.42
C GLU A 264 -2.23 -18.41 -14.66
N ALA A 265 -1.29 -19.37 -14.58
CA ALA A 265 0.12 -19.14 -14.85
C ALA A 265 0.39 -18.65 -16.28
N LYS A 266 -0.16 -19.36 -17.27
CA LYS A 266 -0.04 -19.01 -18.69
C LYS A 266 -0.70 -17.68 -19.00
N SER A 267 -1.89 -17.41 -18.45
CA SER A 267 -2.58 -16.13 -18.61
C SER A 267 -1.75 -14.96 -18.08
N ARG A 268 -1.06 -15.14 -16.94
CA ARG A 268 -0.18 -14.10 -16.42
C ARG A 268 1.01 -13.86 -17.34
N ASN A 269 1.68 -14.92 -17.79
CA ASN A 269 2.81 -14.78 -18.71
C ASN A 269 2.41 -14.18 -20.06
N ALA A 270 1.19 -14.46 -20.54
CA ALA A 270 0.66 -13.91 -21.78
C ALA A 270 0.61 -12.38 -21.78
N MET A 271 0.41 -11.71 -20.63
CA MET A 271 0.48 -10.25 -20.53
C MET A 271 1.84 -9.71 -20.99
N TYR A 272 2.91 -10.46 -20.73
CA TYR A 272 4.22 -10.16 -21.25
C TYR A 272 4.37 -10.69 -22.67
N GLU A 273 4.28 -12.00 -22.85
CA GLU A 273 4.67 -12.71 -24.09
C GLU A 273 3.86 -12.27 -25.32
N GLN A 274 2.57 -11.99 -25.18
CA GLN A 274 1.69 -11.63 -26.29
C GLN A 274 1.64 -10.11 -26.53
N VAL A 275 1.99 -9.29 -25.54
CA VAL A 275 1.77 -7.83 -25.60
C VAL A 275 3.07 -7.04 -25.58
N ILE A 276 3.92 -7.18 -24.56
CA ILE A 276 5.07 -6.27 -24.37
C ILE A 276 6.05 -6.27 -25.56
N PRO A 277 6.49 -7.44 -26.09
CA PRO A 277 7.36 -7.48 -27.27
C PRO A 277 6.73 -6.96 -28.57
N THR A 278 5.40 -6.86 -28.64
CA THR A 278 4.67 -6.40 -29.84
C THR A 278 4.38 -4.90 -29.83
N LEU A 279 4.75 -4.18 -28.76
CA LEU A 279 4.55 -2.74 -28.66
C LEU A 279 5.59 -1.99 -29.52
N GLU A 280 5.10 -1.01 -30.28
CA GLU A 280 5.90 -0.19 -31.19
C GLU A 280 5.69 1.31 -30.94
N GLY A 281 6.55 2.15 -31.51
CA GLY A 281 6.44 3.61 -31.40
C GLY A 281 6.51 4.11 -29.95
N GLU A 282 5.63 5.03 -29.57
CA GLU A 282 5.59 5.61 -28.21
C GLU A 282 5.32 4.56 -27.12
N GLN A 283 4.67 3.45 -27.48
CA GLN A 283 4.32 2.34 -26.59
C GLN A 283 5.46 1.33 -26.43
N GLN A 284 6.50 1.35 -27.26
CA GLN A 284 7.58 0.36 -27.26
C GLN A 284 8.35 0.34 -25.94
N ALA A 285 8.39 -0.80 -25.24
CA ALA A 285 9.16 -0.93 -24.01
C ALA A 285 10.68 -0.78 -24.26
N SER A 286 11.36 -0.07 -23.38
CA SER A 286 12.81 0.14 -23.38
C SER A 286 13.44 -0.48 -22.14
N ILE A 287 14.73 -0.86 -22.25
CA ILE A 287 15.47 -1.43 -21.12
C ILE A 287 15.36 -0.50 -19.91
N ASP A 288 15.13 -1.09 -18.74
CA ASP A 288 14.88 -0.44 -17.45
C ASP A 288 13.55 0.33 -17.31
N ASP A 289 12.62 0.16 -18.25
CA ASP A 289 11.20 0.47 -18.03
C ASP A 289 10.64 -0.42 -16.91
N ILE A 290 9.62 0.06 -16.21
CA ILE A 290 8.99 -0.65 -15.09
C ILE A 290 7.79 -1.43 -15.59
N LEU A 291 7.71 -2.71 -15.24
CA LEU A 291 6.52 -3.52 -15.41
C LEU A 291 5.94 -3.86 -14.05
N ILE A 292 4.71 -3.44 -13.78
CA ILE A 292 3.93 -3.81 -12.60
C ILE A 292 3.03 -4.97 -13.01
N VAL A 293 2.96 -6.01 -12.19
CA VAL A 293 2.14 -7.20 -12.42
C VAL A 293 1.20 -7.36 -11.24
N SER A 294 -0.09 -7.27 -11.49
CA SER A 294 -1.11 -7.21 -10.44
C SER A 294 -2.46 -7.76 -10.90
N ASP A 295 -3.28 -8.17 -9.94
CA ASP A 295 -4.72 -8.30 -10.16
C ASP A 295 -5.39 -6.90 -10.14
N VAL A 296 -6.59 -6.76 -10.72
CA VAL A 296 -7.27 -5.46 -10.88
C VAL A 296 -7.51 -4.75 -9.55
N ASP A 297 -7.85 -5.52 -8.51
CA ASP A 297 -8.16 -5.08 -7.16
C ASP A 297 -6.92 -4.82 -6.28
N GLU A 298 -5.71 -5.02 -6.80
CA GLU A 298 -4.41 -4.77 -6.13
C GLU A 298 -3.80 -3.44 -6.61
N ILE A 299 -4.18 -2.31 -6.01
CA ILE A 299 -3.84 -0.95 -6.45
C ILE A 299 -2.60 -0.42 -5.68
N PRO A 300 -1.43 -0.25 -6.32
CA PRO A 300 -0.28 0.41 -5.69
C PRO A 300 -0.59 1.86 -5.30
N LYS A 301 -0.01 2.30 -4.18
CA LYS A 301 -0.12 3.70 -3.74
C LYS A 301 0.73 4.62 -4.61
N PRO A 302 0.29 5.89 -4.80
CA PRO A 302 1.04 6.91 -5.54
C PRO A 302 2.52 7.02 -5.17
N GLU A 303 2.82 6.94 -3.86
CA GLU A 303 4.17 7.07 -3.36
C GLU A 303 5.09 5.95 -3.83
N VAL A 304 4.56 4.72 -3.98
CA VAL A 304 5.30 3.58 -4.49
C VAL A 304 5.51 3.70 -5.99
N LEU A 305 4.48 4.09 -6.76
CA LEU A 305 4.61 4.30 -8.21
C LEU A 305 5.68 5.35 -8.54
N ARG A 306 5.73 6.43 -7.75
CA ARG A 306 6.77 7.45 -7.85
C ARG A 306 8.16 6.90 -7.50
N ALA A 307 8.26 6.02 -6.50
CA ALA A 307 9.53 5.38 -6.15
C ALA A 307 10.02 4.45 -7.26
N LEU A 308 9.14 3.62 -7.83
CA LEU A 308 9.46 2.75 -8.96
C LEU A 308 10.02 3.54 -10.15
N ARG A 309 9.46 4.73 -10.42
CA ARG A 309 9.95 5.61 -11.48
C ARG A 309 11.32 6.21 -11.16
N ASN A 310 11.49 6.78 -9.97
CA ASN A 310 12.62 7.67 -9.66
C ASN A 310 13.82 6.97 -9.02
N CYS A 311 13.67 5.73 -8.54
CA CYS A 311 14.70 5.01 -7.81
C CYS A 311 15.30 3.87 -8.64
N GLU A 312 16.52 3.46 -8.28
CA GLU A 312 17.12 2.21 -8.74
C GLU A 312 16.45 1.08 -7.98
N ILE A 313 15.65 0.27 -8.67
CA ILE A 313 14.97 -0.89 -8.09
C ILE A 313 15.64 -2.19 -8.56
N PRO A 314 15.64 -3.26 -7.73
CA PRO A 314 16.06 -4.56 -8.20
C PRO A 314 15.02 -5.18 -9.15
N PRO A 315 15.37 -6.27 -9.85
CA PRO A 315 14.44 -6.94 -10.78
C PRO A 315 13.20 -7.55 -10.12
N ARG A 316 13.22 -7.84 -8.82
CA ARG A 316 12.09 -8.49 -8.16
C ARG A 316 11.61 -7.72 -6.93
N VAL A 317 10.66 -6.81 -7.15
CA VAL A 317 10.08 -5.96 -6.11
C VAL A 317 8.71 -6.49 -5.70
N SER A 318 8.48 -6.59 -4.41
CA SER A 318 7.16 -6.84 -3.82
C SER A 318 6.57 -5.58 -3.22
N ILE A 319 5.30 -5.31 -3.50
CA ILE A 319 4.52 -4.20 -2.96
C ILE A 319 3.49 -4.79 -2.02
N HIS A 320 3.71 -4.68 -0.72
CA HIS A 320 2.84 -5.28 0.29
C HIS A 320 1.62 -4.41 0.49
N SER A 321 0.44 -4.94 0.13
CA SER A 321 -0.83 -4.26 0.22
C SER A 321 -1.56 -4.57 1.52
N LYS A 322 -2.27 -3.57 2.05
CA LYS A 322 -3.31 -3.83 3.04
C LYS A 322 -4.49 -4.47 2.32
N ILE A 323 -4.94 -5.62 2.82
CA ILE A 323 -6.07 -6.34 2.24
C ILE A 323 -7.36 -5.99 2.97
N TYR A 324 -8.34 -5.57 2.21
CA TYR A 324 -9.69 -5.27 2.62
C TYR A 324 -10.65 -6.28 1.99
N TYR A 325 -11.73 -6.60 2.69
CA TYR A 325 -12.78 -7.48 2.19
C TYR A 325 -14.10 -6.74 2.05
N TYR A 326 -14.80 -6.91 0.93
CA TYR A 326 -16.14 -6.37 0.64
C TYR A 326 -16.22 -4.84 0.50
N SER A 327 -15.49 -4.10 1.33
CA SER A 327 -15.31 -2.66 1.31
C SER A 327 -14.03 -2.31 2.07
N TYR A 328 -13.62 -1.04 2.03
CA TYR A 328 -12.52 -0.52 2.84
C TYR A 328 -12.84 -0.45 4.35
N GLN A 329 -13.99 -0.96 4.81
CA GLN A 329 -14.31 -1.05 6.24
C GLN A 329 -13.72 -2.29 6.90
N TRP A 330 -13.45 -3.37 6.16
CA TRP A 330 -13.03 -4.65 6.74
C TRP A 330 -11.58 -4.96 6.41
N LEU A 331 -10.66 -4.56 7.29
CA LEU A 331 -9.23 -4.82 7.12
C LEU A 331 -8.90 -6.24 7.58
N SER A 332 -8.28 -7.04 6.72
CA SER A 332 -7.73 -8.33 7.14
C SER A 332 -6.46 -8.14 8.00
N ARG A 333 -6.32 -8.98 9.04
CA ARG A 333 -5.15 -9.01 9.91
C ARG A 333 -3.88 -9.53 9.23
N ASN A 334 -4.03 -10.21 8.10
CA ASN A 334 -2.92 -10.67 7.28
C ASN A 334 -2.53 -9.59 6.27
N ASP A 335 -1.24 -9.47 5.98
CA ASP A 335 -0.75 -8.68 4.86
C ASP A 335 -0.87 -9.44 3.53
N TRP A 336 -0.93 -8.70 2.42
CA TRP A 336 -0.92 -9.25 1.07
C TRP A 336 0.37 -8.86 0.38
N ASN A 337 1.19 -9.83 -0.04
CA ASN A 337 2.53 -9.58 -0.59
C ASN A 337 2.54 -9.10 -2.06
N HIS A 338 1.37 -8.76 -2.63
CA HIS A 338 1.18 -8.33 -4.01
C HIS A 338 0.61 -6.90 -4.08
N PRO A 339 0.84 -6.16 -5.18
CA PRO A 339 1.42 -6.63 -6.45
C PRO A 339 2.96 -6.70 -6.48
N GLN A 340 3.52 -7.14 -7.61
CA GLN A 340 4.96 -7.11 -7.85
C GLN A 340 5.34 -6.17 -8.99
N ALA A 341 6.61 -5.76 -9.00
CA ALA A 341 7.19 -5.02 -10.10
C ALA A 341 8.56 -5.59 -10.51
N THR A 342 8.90 -5.43 -11.78
CA THR A 342 10.20 -5.77 -12.36
C THR A 342 10.68 -4.67 -13.29
N VAL A 343 11.94 -4.76 -13.72
CA VAL A 343 12.51 -3.95 -14.79
C VAL A 343 12.50 -4.73 -16.10
N TYR A 344 12.13 -4.06 -17.19
CA TYR A 344 12.19 -4.63 -18.52
C TYR A 344 13.64 -4.84 -18.96
N ARG A 345 13.97 -6.06 -19.38
CA ARG A 345 15.31 -6.48 -19.83
C ARG A 345 15.26 -7.27 -21.14
N GLY A 346 14.25 -7.02 -21.98
CA GLY A 346 14.05 -7.79 -23.20
C GLY A 346 13.85 -9.26 -22.88
N VAL A 347 14.60 -10.15 -23.54
CA VAL A 347 14.50 -11.61 -23.34
C VAL A 347 14.78 -12.07 -21.90
N ASP A 348 15.53 -11.29 -21.13
CA ASP A 348 15.92 -11.60 -19.74
C ASP A 348 14.95 -11.01 -18.69
N THR A 349 13.80 -10.50 -19.12
CA THR A 349 12.78 -9.96 -18.21
C THR A 349 12.19 -11.07 -17.35
N VAL A 350 12.07 -10.84 -16.03
CA VAL A 350 11.39 -11.78 -15.13
C VAL A 350 9.91 -11.85 -15.54
N LEU A 351 9.45 -13.05 -15.91
CA LEU A 351 8.09 -13.24 -16.39
C LEU A 351 7.05 -13.04 -15.28
N PRO A 352 5.84 -12.56 -15.61
CA PRO A 352 4.78 -12.25 -14.64
C PRO A 352 4.47 -13.37 -13.64
N HIS A 353 4.39 -14.64 -14.08
CA HIS A 353 4.09 -15.75 -13.18
C HIS A 353 5.22 -16.03 -12.18
N ASP A 354 6.49 -16.04 -12.64
CA ASP A 354 7.64 -16.24 -11.75
C ASP A 354 7.81 -15.06 -10.79
N LEU A 355 7.57 -13.84 -11.27
CA LEU A 355 7.62 -12.63 -10.44
C LEU A 355 6.62 -12.73 -9.27
N ARG A 356 5.39 -13.19 -9.52
CA ARG A 356 4.36 -13.38 -8.47
C ARG A 356 4.77 -14.35 -7.36
N HIS A 357 5.62 -15.34 -7.64
CA HIS A 357 6.00 -16.36 -6.65
C HIS A 357 7.32 -16.07 -5.93
N ASN A 358 8.24 -15.37 -6.59
CA ASN A 358 9.63 -15.34 -6.19
C ASN A 358 10.19 -13.91 -6.08
N ALA A 359 9.39 -12.93 -5.63
CA ALA A 359 9.85 -11.55 -5.48
C ALA A 359 10.24 -11.18 -4.03
N ASN A 360 11.55 -11.25 -3.73
CA ASN A 360 12.08 -11.01 -2.40
C ASN A 360 13.29 -10.06 -2.36
N ASP A 361 13.63 -9.38 -3.46
CA ASP A 361 14.83 -8.53 -3.50
C ASP A 361 14.58 -7.18 -2.81
N HIS A 362 13.34 -6.68 -2.85
CA HIS A 362 12.93 -5.46 -2.17
C HIS A 362 11.43 -5.47 -1.83
N HIS A 363 11.06 -4.83 -0.72
CA HIS A 363 9.70 -4.82 -0.19
C HIS A 363 9.23 -3.40 0.14
N PHE A 364 8.17 -2.94 -0.53
CA PHE A 364 7.41 -1.75 -0.15
C PHE A 364 6.32 -2.15 0.84
N ASN A 365 6.53 -1.90 2.13
CA ASN A 365 5.54 -2.21 3.17
C ASN A 365 4.36 -1.22 3.14
N GLN A 366 3.12 -1.74 3.25
CA GLN A 366 1.88 -0.94 3.15
C GLN A 366 1.81 -0.09 1.87
N GLY A 367 2.42 -0.60 0.80
CA GLY A 367 2.63 0.09 -0.47
C GLY A 367 1.44 0.03 -1.42
N GLY A 368 0.37 -0.68 -1.07
CA GLY A 368 -0.82 -0.82 -1.89
C GLY A 368 -2.10 -1.06 -1.09
N TRP A 369 -3.21 -1.08 -1.83
CA TRP A 369 -4.52 -1.53 -1.37
C TRP A 369 -4.91 -2.78 -2.15
N HIS A 370 -5.43 -3.79 -1.47
CA HIS A 370 -6.07 -4.94 -2.11
C HIS A 370 -7.52 -5.00 -1.61
N CYS A 371 -8.52 -4.84 -2.49
CA CYS A 371 -9.93 -4.87 -2.10
C CYS A 371 -10.61 -6.14 -2.63
N SER A 372 -10.45 -7.23 -1.87
CA SER A 372 -11.00 -8.54 -2.25
C SER A 372 -12.52 -8.56 -2.10
N TYR A 373 -13.20 -9.15 -3.09
CA TYR A 373 -14.67 -9.22 -3.13
C TYR A 373 -15.36 -7.84 -3.02
N CYS A 374 -14.74 -6.78 -3.53
CA CYS A 374 -15.30 -5.45 -3.48
C CYS A 374 -16.18 -5.16 -4.72
N PHE A 375 -17.41 -5.68 -4.72
CA PHE A 375 -18.35 -5.61 -5.84
C PHE A 375 -19.61 -4.78 -5.56
N SER A 376 -20.18 -4.19 -6.61
CA SER A 376 -21.38 -3.35 -6.49
C SER A 376 -22.67 -4.15 -6.53
N THR A 377 -22.61 -5.40 -7.01
CA THR A 377 -23.74 -6.34 -7.05
C THR A 377 -23.42 -7.66 -6.34
N VAL A 378 -24.47 -8.33 -5.86
CA VAL A 378 -24.41 -9.68 -5.33
C VAL A 378 -24.04 -10.65 -6.45
N GLU A 379 -24.58 -10.44 -7.65
CA GLU A 379 -24.26 -11.23 -8.83
C GLU A 379 -22.75 -11.26 -9.13
N GLU A 380 -22.09 -10.10 -9.17
CA GLU A 380 -20.64 -10.03 -9.43
C GLU A 380 -19.83 -10.80 -8.37
N MET A 381 -20.23 -10.68 -7.09
CA MET A 381 -19.58 -11.41 -6.00
C MET A 381 -19.73 -12.92 -6.15
N ALA A 382 -20.92 -13.40 -6.52
CA ALA A 382 -21.16 -14.81 -6.79
C ALA A 382 -20.40 -15.29 -8.05
N GLN A 383 -20.30 -14.47 -9.09
CA GLN A 383 -19.55 -14.80 -10.31
C GLN A 383 -18.04 -14.88 -10.07
N LYS A 384 -17.48 -14.08 -9.14
CA LYS A 384 -16.08 -14.24 -8.72
C LYS A 384 -15.81 -15.64 -8.17
N ILE A 385 -16.72 -16.17 -7.34
CA ILE A 385 -16.62 -17.54 -6.79
C ILE A 385 -16.76 -18.60 -7.89
N ASN A 386 -17.56 -18.35 -8.93
CA ASN A 386 -17.70 -19.30 -10.04
C ASN A 386 -16.44 -19.41 -10.93
N SER A 387 -15.57 -18.39 -10.92
CA SER A 387 -14.56 -18.20 -11.98
C SER A 387 -13.10 -18.26 -11.50
N PHE A 388 -12.86 -18.21 -10.19
CA PHE A 388 -11.52 -18.31 -9.61
C PHE A 388 -10.97 -19.74 -9.53
N SER A 389 -9.67 -19.87 -9.34
CA SER A 389 -8.93 -21.14 -9.42
C SER A 389 -9.25 -22.13 -8.28
N HIS A 390 -9.82 -21.67 -7.16
CA HIS A 390 -10.25 -22.50 -6.02
C HIS A 390 -11.61 -23.14 -6.26
N ALA A 391 -11.68 -24.05 -7.24
CA ALA A 391 -12.93 -24.74 -7.61
C ALA A 391 -13.59 -25.49 -6.44
N GLU A 392 -12.82 -25.92 -5.44
CA GLU A 392 -13.30 -26.59 -4.22
C GLU A 392 -14.20 -25.71 -3.34
N LEU A 393 -14.07 -24.39 -3.46
CA LEU A 393 -14.85 -23.39 -2.73
C LEU A 393 -16.08 -22.93 -3.53
N ASN A 394 -16.27 -23.40 -4.75
CA ASN A 394 -17.43 -23.05 -5.57
C ASN A 394 -18.68 -23.86 -5.14
N LYS A 395 -19.29 -23.45 -4.04
CA LYS A 395 -20.48 -24.11 -3.47
C LYS A 395 -21.71 -23.20 -3.44
N PRO A 396 -22.94 -23.74 -3.61
CA PRO A 396 -24.16 -22.93 -3.64
C PRO A 396 -24.36 -22.04 -2.41
N GLU A 397 -23.99 -22.51 -1.21
CA GLU A 397 -24.14 -21.78 0.04
C GLU A 397 -23.34 -20.48 0.09
N PHE A 398 -22.18 -20.41 -0.56
CA PHE A 398 -21.35 -19.22 -0.59
C PHE A 398 -21.79 -18.20 -1.65
N LYS A 399 -22.76 -18.59 -2.48
CA LYS A 399 -23.33 -17.78 -3.56
C LYS A 399 -24.78 -17.37 -3.26
N ASP A 400 -25.30 -17.75 -2.10
CA ASP A 400 -26.62 -17.33 -1.66
C ASP A 400 -26.66 -15.81 -1.44
N PRO A 401 -27.64 -15.08 -2.00
CA PRO A 401 -27.72 -13.63 -1.87
C PRO A 401 -27.81 -13.13 -0.42
N ASP A 402 -28.59 -13.80 0.44
CA ASP A 402 -28.73 -13.40 1.84
C ASP A 402 -27.43 -13.63 2.60
N TRP A 403 -26.71 -14.73 2.31
CA TRP A 403 -25.36 -14.98 2.83
C TRP A 403 -24.36 -13.90 2.42
N ILE A 404 -24.26 -13.60 1.12
CA ILE A 404 -23.35 -12.59 0.56
C ILE A 404 -23.57 -11.23 1.24
N VAL A 405 -24.83 -10.79 1.30
CA VAL A 405 -25.18 -9.53 1.96
C VAL A 405 -24.79 -9.58 3.43
N SER A 406 -25.14 -10.67 4.12
CA SER A 406 -24.81 -10.86 5.52
C SER A 406 -23.31 -10.79 5.81
N VAL A 407 -22.45 -11.46 5.04
CA VAL A 407 -21.00 -11.46 5.28
C VAL A 407 -20.37 -10.11 4.95
N ALA A 408 -20.81 -9.44 3.89
CA ALA A 408 -20.34 -8.10 3.53
C ALA A 408 -20.66 -7.05 4.60
N ARG A 409 -21.82 -7.19 5.26
CA ARG A 409 -22.26 -6.30 6.36
C ARG A 409 -21.57 -6.58 7.68
N ARG A 410 -21.15 -7.83 7.92
CA ARG A 410 -20.63 -8.28 9.22
C ARG A 410 -19.13 -8.53 9.25
N GLY A 411 -18.46 -8.47 8.10
CA GLY A 411 -17.04 -8.79 7.99
C GLY A 411 -16.75 -10.25 8.31
N HIS A 412 -17.62 -11.17 7.90
CA HIS A 412 -17.36 -12.60 8.06
C HIS A 412 -16.66 -13.19 6.84
N ASP A 413 -15.92 -14.29 7.00
CA ASP A 413 -15.32 -15.01 5.87
C ASP A 413 -16.42 -15.59 4.97
N ILE A 414 -16.41 -15.24 3.68
CA ILE A 414 -17.43 -15.67 2.72
C ILE A 414 -17.50 -17.20 2.57
N PHE A 415 -16.43 -17.91 2.92
CA PHE A 415 -16.34 -19.37 2.85
C PHE A 415 -16.59 -20.05 4.21
N GLY A 416 -16.99 -19.30 5.24
CA GLY A 416 -17.39 -19.85 6.53
C GLY A 416 -16.29 -20.58 7.30
N ARG A 417 -15.01 -20.24 7.07
CA ARG A 417 -13.84 -20.98 7.60
C ARG A 417 -13.50 -20.74 9.07
N GLY A 418 -14.34 -20.05 9.84
CA GLY A 418 -14.14 -19.81 11.27
C GLY A 418 -14.28 -18.34 11.68
N GLU A 419 -13.65 -17.96 12.82
CA GLU A 419 -13.67 -16.58 13.32
C GLU A 419 -13.17 -15.60 12.25
N SER A 420 -13.85 -14.46 12.13
CA SER A 420 -13.51 -13.43 11.14
C SER A 420 -12.11 -12.88 11.41
N ASN A 421 -11.21 -13.01 10.43
CA ASN A 421 -9.89 -12.41 10.43
C ASN A 421 -9.91 -10.93 10.00
N PHE A 422 -11.08 -10.29 10.04
CA PHE A 422 -11.29 -8.93 9.56
C PHE A 422 -11.61 -8.01 10.74
N ASP A 423 -10.85 -6.94 10.87
CA ASP A 423 -11.09 -5.87 11.81
C ASP A 423 -11.87 -4.75 11.12
N ARG A 424 -12.94 -4.29 11.75
CA ARG A 424 -13.70 -3.14 11.27
C ARG A 424 -12.94 -1.86 11.52
N ILE A 425 -12.77 -1.05 10.48
CA ILE A 425 -12.21 0.31 10.58
C ILE A 425 -13.36 1.30 10.40
N GLU A 426 -13.70 1.99 11.48
CA GLU A 426 -14.58 3.15 11.39
C GLU A 426 -13.83 4.31 10.72
N GLU A 427 -14.51 5.03 9.83
CA GLU A 427 -13.99 6.23 9.16
C GLU A 427 -12.61 6.04 8.50
N ASN A 428 -12.46 4.96 7.73
CA ASN A 428 -11.19 4.66 7.09
C ASN A 428 -10.74 5.76 6.10
N HIS A 429 -9.67 6.46 6.44
CA HIS A 429 -9.05 7.46 5.56
C HIS A 429 -7.98 6.88 4.61
N ASP A 430 -7.52 5.64 4.82
CA ASP A 430 -6.54 4.96 3.98
C ASP A 430 -7.22 4.20 2.83
N VAL A 431 -7.93 4.95 1.98
CA VAL A 431 -8.63 4.47 0.79
C VAL A 431 -8.19 5.27 -0.45
N PRO A 432 -8.30 4.73 -1.68
CA PRO A 432 -7.90 5.45 -2.89
C PRO A 432 -8.62 6.80 -3.01
N ASP A 433 -7.88 7.85 -3.37
CA ASP A 433 -8.44 9.20 -3.48
C ASP A 433 -9.48 9.29 -4.60
N TYR A 434 -9.35 8.48 -5.65
CA TYR A 434 -10.36 8.38 -6.71
C TYR A 434 -11.71 7.88 -6.16
N VAL A 435 -11.71 6.94 -5.21
CA VAL A 435 -12.92 6.46 -4.53
C VAL A 435 -13.53 7.56 -3.67
N LYS A 436 -12.71 8.28 -2.87
CA LYS A 436 -13.20 9.38 -2.02
C LYS A 436 -13.88 10.48 -2.82
N LYS A 437 -13.32 10.84 -3.98
CA LYS A 437 -13.84 11.89 -4.85
C LYS A 437 -15.13 11.51 -5.58
N ASN A 438 -15.34 10.21 -5.78
CA ASN A 438 -16.50 9.64 -6.45
C ASN A 438 -17.33 8.80 -5.47
N SER A 439 -17.42 9.25 -4.21
CA SER A 439 -18.03 8.49 -3.11
C SER A 439 -19.49 8.11 -3.38
N ASP A 440 -20.24 8.95 -4.08
CA ASP A 440 -21.63 8.65 -4.46
C ASP A 440 -21.71 7.42 -5.39
N LYS A 441 -20.76 7.28 -6.32
CA LYS A 441 -20.71 6.14 -7.26
C LYS A 441 -20.19 4.87 -6.58
N PHE A 442 -19.15 5.02 -5.76
CA PHE A 442 -18.44 3.91 -5.11
C PHE A 442 -18.82 3.74 -3.64
N LYS A 443 -20.06 4.09 -3.27
CA LYS A 443 -20.52 4.04 -1.88
C LYS A 443 -20.34 2.65 -1.26
N TYR A 444 -20.52 1.59 -2.03
CA TYR A 444 -20.32 0.20 -1.60
C TYR A 444 -18.86 -0.13 -1.19
N LEU A 445 -17.87 0.63 -1.68
CA LEU A 445 -16.47 0.51 -1.25
C LEU A 445 -16.21 1.20 0.09
N LEU A 446 -17.07 2.13 0.49
CA LEU A 446 -16.88 2.94 1.70
C LEU A 446 -17.81 2.51 2.84
N ASP A 447 -18.98 1.99 2.51
CA ASP A 447 -20.05 1.69 3.45
C ASP A 447 -20.83 0.44 3.01
N ARG A 448 -20.93 -0.53 3.91
CA ARG A 448 -21.74 -1.75 3.81
C ARG A 448 -22.81 -1.81 4.88
N ASP A 449 -22.99 -0.80 5.72
CA ASP A 449 -23.93 -0.87 6.85
C ASP A 449 -25.42 -0.97 6.48
N PRO A 450 -25.91 -0.34 5.38
CA PRO A 450 -27.30 -0.44 4.97
C PRO A 450 -27.79 -1.88 4.87
N LEU A 451 -29.09 -2.11 5.01
CA LEU A 451 -29.65 -3.47 5.00
C LEU A 451 -29.36 -4.25 3.71
N ASN A 452 -29.21 -3.55 2.59
CA ASN A 452 -28.79 -4.12 1.31
C ASN A 452 -27.27 -4.11 1.10
N ALA A 453 -26.48 -3.70 2.10
CA ALA A 453 -25.04 -3.50 2.04
C ALA A 453 -24.55 -2.61 0.88
N ASN A 454 -25.39 -1.65 0.44
CA ASN A 454 -25.19 -0.87 -0.78
C ASN A 454 -24.97 -1.72 -2.05
N PHE A 455 -25.44 -2.98 -2.09
CA PHE A 455 -25.58 -3.74 -3.33
C PHE A 455 -26.75 -3.20 -4.16
N ARG A 456 -26.54 -3.03 -5.47
CA ARG A 456 -27.51 -2.43 -6.39
C ARG A 456 -28.65 -3.38 -6.79
N ASP A 457 -28.41 -4.68 -6.71
CA ASP A 457 -29.29 -5.76 -7.17
C ASP A 457 -29.99 -6.52 -6.02
N TYR A 458 -29.84 -6.06 -4.78
CA TYR A 458 -30.43 -6.72 -3.60
C TYR A 458 -31.48 -5.84 -2.91
N THR A 459 -32.68 -6.39 -2.73
CA THR A 459 -33.75 -5.78 -1.94
C THR A 459 -33.89 -6.51 -0.61
N PRO A 460 -33.70 -5.85 0.54
CA PRO A 460 -33.86 -6.48 1.85
C PRO A 460 -35.28 -7.01 2.02
N LYS A 461 -35.41 -8.22 2.55
CA LYS A 461 -36.71 -8.76 2.95
C LYS A 461 -37.29 -7.85 4.04
N ALA A 462 -38.57 -7.51 3.93
CA ALA A 462 -39.26 -6.74 4.97
C ALA A 462 -39.08 -7.49 6.30
N THR A 463 -38.45 -6.85 7.29
CA THR A 463 -38.38 -7.41 8.62
C THR A 463 -39.82 -7.55 9.12
N SER A 464 -40.27 -8.79 9.32
CA SER A 464 -41.49 -9.04 10.10
C SER A 464 -41.22 -8.45 11.48
N THR A 465 -41.73 -7.25 11.71
CA THR A 465 -41.75 -6.64 13.04
C THR A 465 -42.38 -7.70 13.96
N PRO A 466 -41.72 -8.16 15.03
CA PRO A 466 -42.40 -9.00 16.01
C PRO A 466 -43.62 -8.21 16.47
N ALA A 467 -44.82 -8.75 16.29
CA ALA A 467 -46.02 -8.16 16.84
C ALA A 467 -45.78 -7.93 18.33
N ALA A 468 -45.90 -6.67 18.74
CA ALA A 468 -45.60 -6.19 20.09
C ALA A 468 -46.48 -6.84 21.15
#